data_AF-A0A6A1UIV0-F1
#
_entry.id   AF-A0A6A1UIV0-F1
#
_cell.length_a   1.000
_cell.length_b   1.000
_cell.length_c   1.000
_cell.angle_alpha   90.00
_cell.angle_beta   90.00
_cell.angle_gamma   90.00
#
_symmetry.space_group_name_H-M   'P 1'
#
loop_
_entity.id
_entity.type
_entity.pdbx_description
1 polymer ?
#
loop_
_entity_poly.entity_id
_entity_poly.type
_entity_poly.pdbx_seq_one_letter_code
_entity_poly.pdbx_strand_id
1 'polypeptide(L)'
;MTNKVYEEEITAFPKHEQYMTKKVEIFDEMTLVVEKQVASSSKKCHTKTSKAKSDKDGSYAILGDKIERVVIALEKMIASAYINDLYAKIMKIEGFEKDLLALAFEYLAINETRAKIFMAKNVHFRKI
;
A
#
# COMPACT_ATOMS: atom_id res chain seq x y z
N MET A 1 -21.19 -29.76 0.86
CA MET A 1 -21.11 -29.11 -0.46
C MET A 1 -19.77 -29.48 -1.05
N THR A 2 -19.70 -30.55 -1.84
CA THR A 2 -18.46 -30.92 -2.53
C THR A 2 -18.21 -29.91 -3.64
N ASN A 3 -16.99 -29.37 -3.66
CA ASN A 3 -16.57 -28.34 -4.59
C ASN A 3 -16.44 -29.00 -5.97
N LYS A 4 -17.49 -28.95 -6.79
CA LYS A 4 -17.55 -29.63 -8.11
C LYS A 4 -16.36 -29.29 -9.01
N VAL A 5 -15.82 -28.09 -8.86
CA VAL A 5 -14.61 -27.61 -9.55
C VAL A 5 -13.38 -28.47 -9.22
N TYR A 6 -13.26 -28.94 -7.98
CA TYR A 6 -12.14 -29.75 -7.50
C TYR A 6 -12.17 -31.18 -8.05
N GLU A 7 -13.37 -31.76 -8.18
CA GLU A 7 -13.56 -33.11 -8.73
C GLU A 7 -13.33 -33.16 -10.25
N GLU A 8 -13.75 -32.12 -10.99
CA GLU A 8 -13.46 -31.98 -12.43
C GLU A 8 -11.97 -31.80 -12.73
N GLU A 9 -11.23 -31.10 -11.85
CA GLU A 9 -9.80 -30.87 -12.02
C GLU A 9 -8.95 -32.12 -11.70
N ILE A 10 -9.35 -32.94 -10.72
CA ILE A 10 -8.71 -34.23 -10.41
C ILE A 10 -8.95 -35.25 -11.54
N THR A 11 -10.15 -35.29 -12.11
CA THR A 11 -10.48 -36.21 -13.21
C THR A 11 -9.80 -35.84 -14.53
N ALA A 12 -9.62 -34.54 -14.80
CA ALA A 12 -8.90 -34.05 -15.98
C ALA A 12 -7.36 -34.19 -15.87
N PHE A 13 -6.81 -34.11 -14.65
CA PHE A 13 -5.36 -34.16 -14.41
C PHE A 13 -5.01 -35.07 -13.22
N PRO A 14 -4.91 -36.40 -13.41
CA PRO A 14 -4.68 -37.36 -12.31
C PRO A 14 -3.38 -37.12 -11.52
N LYS A 15 -2.38 -36.47 -12.13
CA LYS A 15 -1.11 -36.10 -11.47
C LYS A 15 -1.25 -34.89 -10.53
N HIS A 16 -2.32 -34.12 -10.65
CA HIS A 16 -2.57 -32.91 -9.86
C HIS A 16 -3.07 -33.23 -8.45
N GLU A 17 -3.76 -34.35 -8.27
CA GLU A 17 -4.21 -34.85 -6.98
C GLU A 17 -3.03 -35.03 -6.00
N GLN A 18 -1.95 -35.69 -6.45
CA GLN A 18 -0.74 -35.90 -5.65
C GLN A 18 -0.08 -34.58 -5.22
N TYR A 19 -0.19 -33.55 -6.05
CA TYR A 19 0.36 -32.23 -5.77
C TYR A 19 -0.47 -31.47 -4.74
N MET A 20 -1.80 -31.59 -4.80
CA MET A 20 -2.69 -30.97 -3.82
C MET A 20 -2.63 -31.67 -2.46
N THR A 21 -2.58 -33.01 -2.42
CA THR A 21 -2.38 -33.75 -1.17
C THR A 21 -1.08 -33.36 -0.48
N LYS A 22 0.02 -33.26 -1.25
CA LYS A 22 1.32 -32.83 -0.72
C LYS A 22 1.30 -31.39 -0.19
N LYS A 23 0.53 -30.49 -0.79
CA LYS A 23 0.35 -29.13 -0.26
C LYS A 23 -0.34 -29.14 1.09
N VAL A 24 -1.37 -29.96 1.26
CA VAL A 24 -2.10 -30.07 2.53
C VAL A 24 -1.19 -30.62 3.64
N GLU A 25 -0.42 -31.69 3.37
CA GLU A 25 0.54 -32.27 4.33
C GLU A 25 1.57 -31.24 4.83
N ILE A 26 2.09 -30.39 3.94
CA ILE A 26 3.07 -29.35 4.30
C ILE A 26 2.46 -28.30 5.26
N PHE A 27 1.18 -27.96 5.07
CA PHE A 27 0.49 -27.01 5.97
C PHE A 27 0.22 -27.61 7.35
N ASP A 28 -0.12 -28.89 7.43
CA ASP A 28 -0.31 -29.60 8.70
C ASP A 28 1.02 -29.72 9.47
N GLU A 29 2.13 -30.01 8.77
CA GLU A 29 3.47 -30.04 9.38
C GLU A 29 3.93 -28.67 9.90
N MET A 30 3.71 -27.59 9.16
CA MET A 30 4.05 -26.23 9.61
C MET A 30 3.27 -25.83 10.86
N THR A 31 1.99 -26.22 10.95
CA THR A 31 1.14 -25.92 12.12
C THR A 31 1.68 -26.59 13.39
N LEU A 32 2.04 -27.88 13.30
CA LEU A 32 2.66 -28.63 14.41
C LEU A 32 4.02 -28.04 14.85
N VAL A 33 4.84 -27.59 13.90
CA VAL A 33 6.16 -26.98 14.20
C VAL A 33 6.00 -25.64 14.93
N VAL A 34 5.02 -24.83 14.54
CA VAL A 34 4.72 -23.55 15.18
C VAL A 34 4.22 -23.76 16.62
N GLU A 35 3.32 -24.70 16.85
CA GLU A 35 2.80 -25.00 18.20
C GLU A 35 3.90 -25.49 19.16
N LYS A 36 4.85 -26.30 18.67
CA LYS A 36 5.96 -26.81 19.46
C LYS A 36 6.99 -25.74 19.87
N GLN A 37 7.17 -24.70 19.06
CA GLN A 37 8.08 -23.57 19.37
C GLN A 37 7.52 -22.68 20.49
N VAL A 38 6.19 -22.52 20.57
CA VAL A 38 5.54 -21.68 21.59
C VAL A 38 5.59 -22.32 22.98
N ALA A 39 5.58 -23.65 23.09
CA ALA A 39 5.65 -24.36 24.37
C ALA A 39 7.06 -24.43 25.01
N SER A 40 8.14 -24.14 24.27
CA SER A 40 9.52 -24.38 24.71
C SER A 40 10.23 -23.16 25.34
N SER A 41 9.62 -21.98 25.40
CA SER A 41 10.31 -20.74 25.77
C SER A 41 10.17 -20.28 27.23
N SER A 42 9.65 -21.13 28.13
CA SER A 42 9.55 -20.81 29.56
C SER A 42 10.68 -21.42 30.41
N LYS A 43 11.88 -20.81 30.39
CA LYS A 43 12.84 -20.94 31.50
C LYS A 43 13.27 -19.54 31.97
N LYS A 44 12.81 -19.20 33.18
CA LYS A 44 13.06 -17.95 33.91
C LYS A 44 14.57 -17.68 34.07
N CYS A 45 15.01 -16.49 33.68
CA CYS A 45 16.34 -15.97 34.00
C CYS A 45 16.28 -15.09 35.26
N HIS A 46 16.94 -15.52 36.33
CA HIS A 46 17.28 -14.68 37.47
C HIS A 46 18.64 -14.05 37.23
N THR A 47 18.66 -12.77 36.89
CA THR A 47 19.87 -11.93 36.99
C THR A 47 19.44 -10.54 37.41
N LYS A 48 19.53 -10.26 38.72
CA LYS A 48 19.47 -8.89 39.24
C LYS A 48 20.81 -8.23 38.91
N THR A 49 20.85 -7.54 37.78
CA THR A 49 21.96 -6.67 37.43
C THR A 49 21.46 -5.24 37.53
N SER A 50 21.84 -4.57 38.62
CA SER A 50 21.70 -3.12 38.78
C SER A 50 22.49 -2.43 37.67
N LYS A 51 21.79 -1.95 36.64
CA LYS A 51 22.36 -1.05 35.65
C LYS A 51 21.39 0.11 35.47
N ALA A 52 21.88 1.30 35.79
CA ALA A 52 21.20 2.56 35.58
C ALA A 52 20.57 2.58 34.18
N LYS A 53 19.29 2.94 34.10
CA LYS A 53 18.60 3.19 32.84
C LYS A 53 19.28 4.41 32.22
N SER A 54 20.06 4.20 31.16
CA SER A 54 20.34 5.30 30.23
C SER A 54 19.12 5.44 29.33
N ASP A 55 18.43 6.57 29.46
CA ASP A 55 17.24 6.96 28.69
C ASP A 55 17.55 7.07 27.19
N LYS A 56 17.69 5.94 26.49
CA LYS A 56 17.89 5.88 25.03
C LYS A 56 16.60 5.57 24.27
N ASP A 57 15.49 5.35 25.00
CA ASP A 57 14.20 4.93 24.43
C ASP A 57 13.41 6.11 23.84
N GLY A 58 13.64 7.35 24.31
CA GLY A 58 12.97 8.55 23.79
C GLY A 58 13.53 9.09 22.46
N SER A 59 14.74 8.68 22.06
CA SER A 59 15.41 9.26 20.89
C SER A 59 14.77 8.85 19.56
N TYR A 60 14.33 7.60 19.44
CA TYR A 60 13.72 7.09 18.22
C TYR A 60 12.28 7.55 18.06
N ALA A 61 11.53 7.72 19.16
CA ALA A 61 10.19 8.29 19.14
C ALA A 61 10.20 9.74 18.62
N ILE A 62 11.09 10.58 19.15
CA ILE A 62 11.22 11.98 18.71
C ILE A 62 11.70 12.07 17.25
N LEU A 63 12.57 11.14 16.82
CA LEU A 63 12.99 11.06 15.41
C LEU A 63 11.82 10.66 14.50
N GLY A 64 11.01 9.70 14.93
CA GLY A 64 9.78 9.27 14.25
C GLY A 64 8.82 10.43 14.03
N ASP A 65 8.49 11.18 15.09
CA ASP A 65 7.59 12.34 15.02
C ASP A 65 8.10 13.41 14.04
N LYS A 66 9.42 13.63 14.00
CA LYS A 66 10.03 14.58 13.07
C LYS A 66 9.95 14.09 11.63
N ILE A 67 10.18 12.80 11.38
CA ILE A 67 10.04 12.20 10.05
C ILE A 67 8.59 12.30 9.58
N GLU A 68 7.62 11.99 10.45
CA GLU A 68 6.20 12.09 10.12
C GLU A 68 5.82 13.52 9.70
N ARG A 69 6.28 14.55 10.44
CA ARG A 69 6.06 15.95 10.07
C ARG A 69 6.68 16.31 8.71
N VAL A 70 7.86 15.79 8.41
CA VAL A 70 8.53 16.00 7.11
C VAL A 70 7.73 15.35 5.98
N VAL A 71 7.27 14.11 6.17
CA VAL A 71 6.43 13.41 5.18
C VAL A 71 5.14 14.18 4.91
N ILE A 72 4.43 14.62 5.96
CA ILE A 72 3.21 15.43 5.83
C ILE A 72 3.49 16.76 5.11
N ALA A 73 4.61 17.42 5.42
CA ALA A 73 4.99 18.65 4.74
C ALA A 73 5.27 18.41 3.24
N LEU A 74 5.97 17.33 2.90
CA LEU A 74 6.25 16.93 1.53
C LEU A 74 4.96 16.60 0.76
N GLU A 75 4.04 15.84 1.36
CA GLU A 75 2.74 15.53 0.75
C GLU A 75 1.95 16.80 0.42
N LYS A 76 1.90 17.75 1.36
CA LYS A 76 1.25 19.06 1.15
C LYS A 76 1.95 19.88 0.06
N MET A 77 3.28 19.88 0.04
CA MET A 77 4.05 20.56 -1.00
C MET A 77 3.76 19.95 -2.38
N ILE A 78 3.81 18.62 -2.51
CA ILE A 78 3.50 17.91 -3.76
C ILE A 78 2.07 18.20 -4.21
N ALA A 79 1.10 18.16 -3.30
CA ALA A 79 -0.29 18.49 -3.60
C ALA A 79 -0.45 19.93 -4.10
N SER A 80 0.21 20.90 -3.46
CA SER A 80 0.16 22.31 -3.87
C SER A 80 0.77 22.54 -5.26
N ALA A 81 1.92 21.92 -5.54
CA ALA A 81 2.57 22.00 -6.84
C ALA A 81 1.70 21.35 -7.93
N TYR A 82 1.11 20.19 -7.63
CA TYR A 82 0.22 19.47 -8.52
C TYR A 82 -1.02 20.27 -8.91
N ILE A 83 -1.67 20.94 -7.93
CA ILE A 83 -2.84 21.78 -8.17
C ILE A 83 -2.48 22.98 -9.06
N ASN A 84 -1.34 23.62 -8.81
CA ASN A 84 -0.86 24.74 -9.64
C ASN A 84 -0.59 24.29 -11.09
N ASP A 85 0.05 23.12 -11.27
CA ASP A 85 0.31 22.56 -12.59
C ASP A 85 -0.99 22.19 -13.34
N LEU A 86 -1.97 21.64 -12.61
CA LEU A 86 -3.29 21.32 -13.14
C LEU A 86 -4.01 22.57 -13.63
N TYR A 87 -4.00 23.64 -12.84
CA TYR A 87 -4.57 24.93 -13.20
C TYR A 87 -3.93 25.50 -14.47
N ALA A 88 -2.59 25.53 -14.51
CA ALA A 88 -1.86 26.06 -15.66
C ALA A 88 -2.12 25.26 -16.95
N LYS A 89 -2.32 23.94 -16.87
CA LYS A 89 -2.66 23.14 -18.05
C LYS A 89 -4.09 23.39 -18.52
N ILE A 90 -5.07 23.44 -17.61
CA ILE A 90 -6.47 23.65 -17.95
C ILE A 90 -6.66 25.04 -18.57
N MET A 91 -6.04 26.08 -18.00
CA MET A 91 -6.13 27.44 -18.51
C MET A 91 -5.43 27.67 -19.86
N LYS A 92 -4.54 26.75 -20.27
CA LYS A 92 -3.87 26.79 -21.57
C LYS A 92 -4.66 26.11 -22.70
N ILE A 93 -5.79 25.47 -22.41
CA ILE A 93 -6.62 24.83 -23.44
C ILE A 93 -7.31 25.93 -24.26
N GLU A 94 -6.99 26.00 -25.56
CA GLU A 94 -7.64 26.89 -26.51
C GLU A 94 -8.98 26.32 -26.98
N GLY A 95 -9.93 27.20 -27.35
CA GLY A 95 -11.23 26.80 -27.92
C GLY A 95 -12.36 26.57 -26.90
N PHE A 96 -12.12 26.81 -25.61
CA PHE A 96 -13.14 26.74 -24.55
C PHE A 96 -13.25 28.07 -23.80
N GLU A 97 -14.44 28.33 -23.26
CA GLU A 97 -14.70 29.49 -22.42
C GLU A 97 -13.97 29.38 -21.07
N LYS A 98 -13.42 30.49 -20.58
CA LYS A 98 -12.60 30.51 -19.36
C LYS A 98 -13.39 30.08 -18.11
N ASP A 99 -14.67 30.42 -18.04
CA ASP A 99 -15.53 30.05 -16.92
C ASP A 99 -15.79 28.54 -16.90
N LEU A 100 -15.94 27.93 -18.08
CA LEU A 100 -16.05 26.48 -18.22
C LEU A 100 -14.73 25.78 -17.82
N LEU A 101 -13.58 26.36 -18.19
CA LEU A 101 -12.27 25.87 -17.78
C LEU A 101 -12.07 25.97 -16.26
N ALA A 102 -12.55 27.03 -15.62
CA ALA A 102 -12.53 27.17 -14.16
C ALA A 102 -13.39 26.08 -13.48
N LEU A 103 -14.61 25.83 -13.96
CA LEU A 103 -15.47 24.76 -13.46
C LEU A 103 -14.84 23.37 -13.65
N ALA A 104 -14.19 23.14 -14.79
CA ALA A 104 -13.47 21.90 -15.04
C ALA A 104 -12.30 21.71 -14.07
N PHE A 105 -11.58 22.79 -13.74
CA PHE A 105 -10.52 22.76 -12.75
C PHE A 105 -11.07 22.44 -11.35
N GLU A 106 -12.13 23.09 -10.90
CA GLU A 106 -12.76 22.79 -9.60
C GLU A 106 -13.18 21.31 -9.52
N TYR A 107 -13.82 20.80 -10.57
CA TYR A 107 -14.22 19.40 -10.65
C TYR A 107 -13.04 18.43 -10.54
N LEU A 108 -11.93 18.72 -11.22
CA LEU A 108 -10.73 17.89 -11.21
C LEU A 108 -9.93 18.04 -9.91
N ALA A 109 -9.89 19.24 -9.31
CA ALA A 109 -9.22 19.47 -8.03
C ALA A 109 -9.88 18.67 -6.90
N ILE A 110 -11.21 18.52 -6.94
CA ILE A 110 -11.96 17.67 -6.00
C ILE A 110 -11.70 16.18 -6.27
N ASN A 111 -11.49 15.78 -7.54
CA ASN A 111 -11.30 14.38 -7.93
C ASN A 111 -9.87 14.10 -8.41
N GLU A 112 -9.00 13.75 -7.47
CA GLU A 112 -7.58 13.50 -7.70
C GLU A 112 -7.32 12.48 -8.82
N THR A 113 -8.06 11.37 -8.86
CA THR A 113 -7.91 10.31 -9.88
C THR A 113 -8.21 10.84 -11.28
N ARG A 114 -9.30 11.60 -11.44
CA ARG A 114 -9.65 12.21 -12.74
C ARG A 114 -8.61 13.24 -13.16
N ALA A 115 -8.13 14.05 -12.22
CA ALA A 115 -7.04 14.99 -12.49
C ALA A 115 -5.77 14.27 -12.95
N LYS A 116 -5.40 13.15 -12.33
CA LYS A 116 -4.21 12.37 -12.70
C LYS A 116 -4.35 11.80 -14.11
N ILE A 117 -5.51 11.22 -14.43
CA ILE A 117 -5.82 10.71 -15.77
C ILE A 117 -5.77 11.84 -16.80
N PHE A 118 -6.33 13.00 -16.48
CA PHE A 118 -6.29 14.18 -17.35
C PHE A 118 -4.85 14.67 -17.59
N MET A 119 -4.03 14.74 -16.54
CA MET A 119 -2.62 15.13 -16.63
C MET A 119 -1.80 14.16 -17.48
N ALA A 120 -2.08 12.86 -17.40
CA ALA A 120 -1.44 11.82 -18.20
C ALA A 120 -1.88 11.86 -19.68
N LYS A 121 -3.17 12.09 -19.94
CA LYS A 121 -3.74 12.19 -21.31
C LYS A 121 -3.37 13.50 -22.01
N ASN A 122 -2.99 14.54 -21.27
CA ASN A 122 -2.65 15.87 -21.80
C ASN A 122 -1.45 15.93 -22.77
N VAL A 123 -0.75 14.81 -22.99
CA VAL A 123 0.28 14.70 -24.03
C VAL A 123 -0.33 14.81 -25.44
N HIS A 124 -1.63 14.53 -25.61
CA HIS A 124 -2.28 14.40 -26.92
C HIS A 124 -3.16 15.58 -27.36
N PHE A 125 -3.39 16.61 -26.54
CA PHE A 125 -4.16 17.80 -26.97
C PHE A 125 -3.32 18.85 -27.71
N ARG A 126 -2.07 18.51 -28.06
CA ARG A 126 -1.25 19.35 -28.95
C ARG A 126 -1.67 19.14 -30.40
N LYS A 127 -2.57 20.01 -30.85
CA LYS A 127 -2.91 20.37 -32.24
C LYS A 127 -3.31 19.21 -33.17
N ILE A 128 -4.58 19.21 -33.56
CA ILE A 128 -5.00 18.79 -34.91
C ILE A 128 -5.27 20.09 -35.68
#